data_AF-A0A965T9S2-F1
#
_entry.id   AF-A0A965T9S2-F1
#
_cell.length_a   1.000
_cell.length_b   1.000
_cell.length_c   1.000
_cell.angle_alpha   90.00
_cell.angle_beta   90.00
_cell.angle_gamma   90.00
#
_symmetry.space_group_name_H-M   'P 1'
#
loop_
_entity.id
_entity.type
_entity.pdbx_description
1 polymer ?
#
loop_
_entity_poly.entity_id
_entity_poly.type
_entity_poly.pdbx_seq_one_letter_code
_entity_poly.pdbx_strand_id
1 'polypeptide(L)'
;MYATLLACNNFFERSSEYGRYTISENAIAVRGDYKAGQYVRIMDSLLNDGVYKISTVEAGEITLNETLTDEEFCGYIVGLAIPNEFITLAEKVEAFTNRGIASESIPNYSVSFNAKSGVEAYRSDLQAYMKPFQSRYYFLNRVRIYG
;
A
#
# COMPACT_ATOMS: atom_id res chain seq x y z
N MET A 1 -5.90 -1.02 0.75
CA MET A 1 -4.84 -0.13 0.21
C MET A 1 -3.73 -0.89 -0.54
N TYR A 2 -3.18 -1.97 0.04
CA TYR A 2 -1.97 -2.65 -0.47
C TYR A 2 -2.05 -3.12 -1.93
N ALA A 3 -3.15 -3.76 -2.33
CA ALA A 3 -3.31 -4.30 -3.68
C ALA A 3 -3.28 -3.21 -4.76
N THR A 4 -3.87 -2.05 -4.49
CA THR A 4 -3.89 -0.91 -5.43
C THR A 4 -2.48 -0.31 -5.61
N LEU A 5 -1.71 -0.17 -4.53
CA LEU A 5 -0.32 0.29 -4.59
C LEU A 5 0.57 -0.69 -5.37
N LEU A 6 0.38 -2.00 -5.12
CA LEU A 6 1.08 -3.06 -5.82
C LEU A 6 0.76 -3.06 -7.32
N ALA A 7 -0.51 -2.89 -7.70
CA ALA A 7 -0.93 -2.78 -9.10
C ALA A 7 -0.30 -1.58 -9.82
N CYS A 8 -0.01 -0.50 -9.08
CA CYS A 8 0.68 0.67 -9.62
C CYS A 8 2.21 0.56 -9.58
N ASN A 9 2.76 -0.47 -8.92
CA ASN A 9 4.18 -0.58 -8.59
C ASN A 9 4.73 0.71 -7.94
N ASN A 10 3.92 1.39 -7.14
CA ASN A 10 4.26 2.67 -6.54
C ASN A 10 3.67 2.75 -5.13
N PHE A 11 4.54 2.72 -4.12
CA PHE A 11 4.13 2.83 -2.73
C PHE A 11 4.25 4.26 -2.18
N PHE A 12 4.73 5.22 -2.99
CA PHE A 12 5.00 6.60 -2.56
C PHE A 12 5.96 6.67 -1.37
N GLU A 13 7.03 5.88 -1.44
CA GLU A 13 8.05 5.79 -0.40
C GLU A 13 8.72 7.15 -0.18
N ARG A 14 8.78 7.60 1.07
CA ARG A 14 9.34 8.89 1.46
C ARG A 14 10.52 8.76 2.40
N SER A 15 10.45 7.82 3.32
CA SER A 15 11.50 7.48 4.27
C SER A 15 11.63 5.99 4.45
N SER A 16 12.78 5.55 4.93
CA SER A 16 13.04 4.16 5.28
C SER A 16 13.94 4.08 6.50
N GLU A 17 13.73 3.07 7.31
CA GLU A 17 14.66 2.65 8.36
C GLU A 17 14.81 1.15 8.33
N TYR A 18 16.07 0.69 8.39
CA TYR A 18 16.41 -0.71 8.50
C TYR A 18 16.84 -1.01 9.93
N GLY A 19 16.43 -2.15 10.46
CA GLY A 19 16.87 -2.56 11.78
C GLY A 19 16.19 -3.82 12.28
N ARG A 20 16.48 -4.13 13.54
CA ARG A 20 15.74 -5.13 14.30
C ARG A 20 14.52 -4.47 14.92
N TYR A 21 13.34 -5.01 14.64
CA TYR A 21 12.07 -4.55 15.14
C TYR A 21 11.38 -5.65 15.93
N THR A 22 10.62 -5.22 16.93
CA THR A 22 9.67 -6.06 17.66
C THR A 22 8.29 -5.47 17.42
N ILE A 23 7.38 -6.31 16.93
CA ILE A 23 5.95 -6.02 16.89
C ILE A 23 5.35 -6.65 18.13
N SER A 24 4.66 -5.85 18.93
CA SER A 24 3.87 -6.29 20.08
C SER A 24 2.61 -5.44 20.14
N GLU A 25 1.43 -6.06 20.23
CA GLU A 25 0.16 -5.33 20.37
C GLU A 25 -0.06 -4.24 19.29
N ASN A 26 0.34 -4.53 18.05
CA ASN A 26 0.29 -3.62 16.88
C ASN A 26 1.24 -2.41 16.97
N ALA A 27 2.13 -2.37 17.95
CA ALA A 27 3.07 -1.29 18.16
C ALA A 27 4.49 -1.66 17.70
N ILE A 28 5.20 -0.65 17.19
CA ILE A 28 6.59 -0.77 16.72
C ILE A 28 7.36 0.47 17.15
N ALA A 29 8.46 0.27 17.87
CA ALA A 29 9.43 1.33 18.15
C ALA A 29 10.20 1.69 16.88
N VAL A 30 10.24 2.97 16.54
CA VAL A 30 10.79 3.50 15.30
C VAL A 30 11.71 4.68 15.55
N ARG A 31 12.64 4.94 14.63
CA ARG A 31 13.61 6.05 14.74
C ARG A 31 13.18 7.28 13.95
N GLY A 32 12.33 7.10 12.95
CA GLY A 32 11.90 8.17 12.06
C GLY A 32 10.79 9.07 12.61
N ASP A 33 10.60 10.20 11.92
CA ASP A 33 9.47 11.10 12.16
C ASP A 33 8.20 10.61 11.45
N TYR A 34 7.33 9.92 12.18
CA TYR A 34 6.02 9.46 11.68
C TYR A 34 4.87 10.33 12.19
N LYS A 35 3.73 10.27 11.49
CA LYS A 35 2.51 11.00 11.86
C LYS A 35 1.31 10.07 11.92
N ALA A 36 0.41 10.32 12.87
CA ALA A 36 -0.89 9.67 12.91
C ALA A 36 -1.64 9.90 11.59
N GLY A 37 -2.28 8.86 11.07
CA GLY A 37 -2.97 8.85 9.77
C GLY A 37 -2.06 8.61 8.56
N GLN A 38 -0.74 8.66 8.71
CA GLN A 38 0.22 8.29 7.66
C GLN A 38 0.19 6.77 7.41
N TYR A 39 0.50 6.36 6.18
CA TYR A 39 0.72 4.95 5.86
C TYR A 39 2.20 4.58 5.98
N VAL A 40 2.45 3.36 6.46
CA VAL A 40 3.77 2.74 6.49
C VAL A 40 3.72 1.41 5.78
N ARG A 41 4.86 0.98 5.24
CA ARG A 41 5.05 -0.35 4.69
C ARG A 41 6.08 -1.09 5.54
N ILE A 42 5.72 -2.30 5.96
CA ILE A 42 6.64 -3.24 6.60
C ILE A 42 7.18 -4.16 5.49
N MET A 43 8.50 -4.37 5.50
CA MET A 43 9.17 -5.26 4.55
C MET A 43 10.17 -6.16 5.26
N ASP A 44 10.27 -7.40 4.77
CA ASP A 44 11.20 -8.43 5.27
C ASP A 44 10.87 -8.91 6.70
N SER A 45 9.61 -8.79 7.10
CA SER A 45 9.00 -9.58 8.18
C SER A 45 8.49 -10.91 7.63
N LEU A 46 8.37 -11.94 8.48
CA LEU A 46 7.75 -13.21 8.07
C LEU A 46 6.22 -13.14 8.09
N LEU A 47 5.63 -12.42 9.04
CA LEU A 47 4.18 -12.49 9.33
C LEU A 47 3.43 -11.18 9.04
N ASN A 48 4.14 -10.07 8.90
CA ASN A 48 3.59 -8.71 8.92
C ASN A 48 4.00 -7.87 7.71
N ASP A 49 4.46 -8.48 6.61
CA ASP A 49 4.74 -7.76 5.36
C ASP A 49 3.45 -7.17 4.76
N GLY A 50 3.41 -5.85 4.59
CA GLY A 50 2.18 -5.17 4.18
C GLY A 50 2.24 -3.65 4.24
N VAL A 51 1.10 -3.01 4.01
CA VAL A 51 0.93 -1.56 4.15
C VAL A 51 -0.15 -1.28 5.18
N TYR A 52 0.21 -0.50 6.20
CA TYR A 52 -0.60 -0.25 7.38
C TYR A 52 -0.78 1.24 7.61
N LYS A 53 -1.90 1.63 8.20
CA LYS A 53 -2.14 3.00 8.61
C LYS A 53 -1.75 3.18 10.07
N ILE A 54 -1.00 4.23 10.37
CA ILE A 54 -0.66 4.60 11.74
C ILE A 54 -1.90 5.20 12.41
N SER A 55 -2.29 4.62 13.54
CA SER A 55 -3.35 5.12 14.42
C SER A 55 -2.82 6.25 15.31
N THR A 56 -1.74 5.98 16.05
CA THR A 56 -1.13 6.89 17.03
C THR A 56 0.39 6.88 16.91
N VAL A 57 1.02 7.96 17.39
CA VAL A 57 2.47 8.09 17.50
C VAL A 57 2.79 8.64 18.88
N GLU A 58 3.47 7.85 19.71
CA GLU A 58 3.77 8.19 21.10
C GLU A 58 5.23 7.86 21.43
N ALA A 59 5.99 8.83 21.90
CA ALA A 59 7.36 8.64 22.40
C ALA A 59 8.33 7.82 21.50
N GLY A 60 8.18 7.89 20.17
CA GLY A 60 9.01 7.13 19.22
C GLY A 60 8.47 5.74 18.88
N GLU A 61 7.23 5.45 19.27
CA GLU A 61 6.49 4.25 18.92
C GLU A 61 5.29 4.61 18.03
N ILE A 62 5.02 3.77 17.04
CA ILE A 62 3.82 3.87 16.20
C ILE A 62 2.91 2.70 16.48
N THR A 63 1.61 2.96 16.59
CA THR A 63 0.58 1.90 16.68
C THR A 63 -0.16 1.82 15.35
N LEU A 64 -0.32 0.62 14.80
CA LEU A 64 -0.97 0.37 13.51
C LEU A 64 -2.45 0.00 13.68
N ASN A 65 -3.29 0.41 12.72
CA ASN A 65 -4.75 0.24 12.77
C ASN A 65 -5.25 -1.16 12.37
N GLU A 66 -4.35 -2.12 12.12
CA GLU A 66 -4.69 -3.50 11.80
C GLU A 66 -4.07 -4.44 12.83
N THR A 67 -4.68 -5.62 13.00
CA THR A 67 -4.13 -6.67 13.86
C THR A 67 -2.88 -7.26 13.23
N LEU A 68 -1.74 -7.03 13.87
CA LEU A 68 -0.46 -7.64 13.55
C LEU A 68 -0.24 -8.88 14.40
N THR A 69 0.62 -9.76 13.92
CA THR A 69 1.10 -10.90 14.71
C THR A 69 2.38 -10.50 15.42
N ASP A 70 2.47 -10.75 16.72
CA ASP A 70 3.68 -10.48 17.49
C ASP A 70 4.88 -11.23 16.89
N GLU A 71 5.96 -10.49 16.61
CA GLU A 71 7.13 -11.00 15.91
C GLU A 71 8.36 -10.13 16.20
N GLU A 72 9.54 -10.76 16.28
CA GLU A 72 10.83 -10.07 16.11
C GLU A 72 11.41 -10.35 14.72
N PHE A 73 11.82 -9.30 14.01
CA PHE A 73 12.38 -9.45 12.66
C PHE A 73 13.46 -8.41 12.36
N CYS A 74 14.27 -8.68 11.34
CA CYS A 74 15.23 -7.74 10.78
C CYS A 74 14.74 -7.30 9.39
N GLY A 75 14.30 -6.06 9.26
CA GLY A 75 13.64 -5.60 8.04
C GLY A 75 13.55 -4.09 7.95
N TYR A 76 12.63 -3.63 7.10
CA TYR A 76 12.41 -2.21 6.87
C TYR A 76 11.04 -1.76 7.37
N ILE A 77 11.03 -0.60 8.03
CA ILE A 77 9.83 0.24 8.17
C ILE A 77 9.97 1.39 7.18
N VAL A 78 9.03 1.51 6.25
CA VAL A 78 9.07 2.49 5.16
C VAL A 78 7.90 3.45 5.33
N GLY A 79 8.18 4.73 5.54
CA GLY A 79 7.17 5.78 5.62
C GLY A 79 6.68 6.16 4.23
N LEU A 80 5.35 6.17 4.05
CA LEU A 80 4.71 6.48 2.76
C LEU A 80 4.09 7.89 2.80
N ALA A 81 4.20 8.61 1.69
CA ALA A 81 3.58 9.92 1.48
C ALA A 81 2.57 9.83 0.33
N ILE A 82 1.51 9.07 0.55
CA ILE A 82 0.46 8.81 -0.46
C ILE A 82 -0.39 10.08 -0.64
N PRO A 83 -0.58 10.58 -1.88
CA PRO A 83 -1.49 11.69 -2.14
C PRO A 83 -2.93 11.36 -1.72
N ASN A 84 -3.64 12.32 -1.12
CA ASN A 84 -5.04 12.13 -0.70
C ASN A 84 -5.96 11.70 -1.85
N GLU A 85 -5.75 12.27 -3.04
CA GLU A 85 -6.47 11.89 -4.26
C GLU A 85 -6.28 10.40 -4.61
N PHE A 86 -5.09 9.85 -4.38
CA PHE A 86 -4.82 8.44 -4.61
C PHE A 86 -5.49 7.58 -3.55
N ILE A 87 -5.54 8.02 -2.29
CA ILE A 87 -6.24 7.31 -1.22
C ILE A 87 -7.72 7.16 -1.58
N THR A 88 -8.37 8.25 -1.99
CA THR A 88 -9.77 8.24 -2.44
C THR A 88 -9.97 7.35 -3.68
N LEU A 89 -9.01 7.34 -4.61
CA LEU A 89 -9.07 6.45 -5.78
C LEU A 89 -8.93 4.97 -5.36
N ALA A 90 -8.02 4.67 -4.44
CA ALA A 90 -7.81 3.31 -3.93
C ALA A 90 -9.06 2.78 -3.21
N GLU A 91 -9.75 3.62 -2.44
CA GLU A 91 -11.04 3.28 -1.83
C GLU A 91 -12.10 2.93 -2.89
N LYS A 92 -12.16 3.67 -4.01
CA LYS A 92 -13.07 3.35 -5.14
C LYS A 92 -12.71 2.04 -5.82
N VAL A 93 -11.42 1.76 -5.99
CA VAL A 93 -10.92 0.51 -6.56
C VAL A 93 -11.31 -0.67 -5.68
N GLU A 94 -11.16 -0.54 -4.37
CA GLU A 94 -11.46 -1.60 -3.40
C GLU A 94 -12.96 -1.80 -3.19
N ALA A 95 -13.75 -0.73 -3.27
CA ALA A 95 -15.21 -0.79 -3.23
C ALA A 95 -15.83 -1.26 -4.56
N PHE A 96 -15.03 -1.46 -5.62
CA PHE A 96 -15.55 -1.91 -6.90
C PHE A 96 -16.17 -3.30 -6.79
N THR A 97 -17.45 -3.37 -7.10
CA THR A 97 -18.19 -4.61 -7.28
C THR A 97 -18.57 -4.69 -8.76
N ASN A 98 -18.35 -5.86 -9.36
CA ASN A 98 -18.62 -6.05 -10.78
C ASN A 98 -20.12 -5.79 -11.07
N ARG A 99 -20.41 -4.66 -11.71
CA ARG A 99 -21.72 -4.38 -12.30
C ARG A 99 -21.69 -4.87 -13.74
N GLY A 100 -21.79 -6.18 -13.92
CA GLY A 100 -21.93 -6.76 -15.24
C GLY A 100 -23.17 -6.19 -15.91
N ILE A 101 -23.00 -5.46 -17.00
CA ILE A 101 -24.10 -5.18 -17.92
C ILE A 101 -24.32 -6.49 -18.69
N ALA A 102 -25.52 -7.06 -18.60
CA ALA A 102 -25.88 -8.26 -19.35
C ALA A 102 -25.64 -7.99 -20.85
N SER A 103 -24.88 -8.88 -21.49
CA SER A 103 -24.58 -8.80 -22.93
C SER A 103 -25.88 -8.68 -23.72
N GLU A 104 -26.05 -7.60 -24.48
CA GLU A 104 -27.02 -7.59 -25.57
C GLU A 104 -26.41 -8.39 -26.73
N SER A 105 -26.99 -9.54 -27.05
CA SER A 105 -26.57 -10.33 -28.22
C SER A 105 -27.09 -9.68 -29.49
N ILE A 106 -26.17 -9.17 -30.32
CA ILE A 106 -26.45 -8.81 -31.71
C ILE A 106 -26.18 -10.07 -32.57
N PRO A 107 -27.00 -10.42 -33.57
CA PRO A 107 -26.71 -11.54 -34.45
C PRO A 107 -25.30 -11.40 -35.06
N ASN A 108 -24.47 -12.42 -34.91
CA ASN A 108 -23.07 -12.51 -35.35
C ASN A 108 -22.03 -11.64 -34.60
N TYR A 109 -22.38 -10.93 -33.53
CA TYR A 109 -21.41 -10.20 -32.69
C TYR A 109 -21.82 -10.20 -31.21
N SER A 110 -20.90 -10.62 -30.33
CA SER A 110 -21.00 -10.38 -28.88
C SER A 110 -19.79 -9.58 -28.45
N VAL A 111 -20.01 -8.45 -27.79
CA VAL A 111 -18.97 -7.66 -27.13
C VAL A 111 -19.35 -7.58 -25.65
N SER A 112 -18.50 -8.11 -24.78
CA SER A 112 -18.65 -7.98 -23.34
C SER A 112 -17.56 -7.06 -22.79
N PHE A 113 -17.97 -5.99 -22.11
CA PHE A 113 -17.07 -5.08 -21.38
C PHE A 113 -17.24 -5.34 -19.89
N ASN A 114 -16.69 -6.45 -19.40
CA ASN A 114 -16.73 -6.76 -17.97
C ASN A 114 -15.32 -6.61 -17.40
N ALA A 115 -15.07 -5.50 -16.70
CA ALA A 115 -13.91 -5.39 -15.84
C ALA A 115 -14.04 -6.45 -14.72
N LYS A 116 -13.03 -7.31 -14.59
CA LYS A 116 -13.04 -8.44 -13.65
C LYS A 116 -12.57 -8.02 -12.26
N SER A 117 -11.94 -6.84 -12.15
CA SER A 117 -11.47 -6.27 -10.89
C SER A 117 -11.57 -4.74 -10.89
N GLY A 118 -11.55 -4.12 -9.71
CA GLY A 118 -11.49 -2.67 -9.59
C GLY A 118 -10.26 -2.06 -10.24
N VAL A 119 -9.12 -2.75 -10.20
CA VAL A 119 -7.88 -2.30 -10.85
C VAL A 119 -8.05 -2.20 -12.37
N GLU A 120 -8.78 -3.14 -12.97
CA GLU A 120 -9.12 -3.08 -14.39
C GLU A 120 -10.11 -1.95 -14.68
N ALA A 121 -11.13 -1.80 -13.83
CA ALA A 121 -12.19 -0.79 -14.00
C ALA A 121 -11.64 0.65 -13.95
N TYR A 122 -10.67 0.92 -13.06
CA TYR A 122 -10.07 2.24 -12.87
C TYR A 122 -8.65 2.34 -13.46
N ARG A 123 -8.30 1.48 -14.43
CA ARG A 123 -6.94 1.43 -14.99
C ARG A 123 -6.49 2.76 -15.60
N SER A 124 -7.39 3.50 -16.24
CA SER A 124 -7.09 4.82 -16.82
C SER A 124 -6.66 5.83 -15.76
N ASP A 125 -7.34 5.82 -14.61
CA ASP A 125 -7.11 6.78 -13.53
C ASP A 125 -5.83 6.42 -12.77
N LEU A 126 -5.57 5.12 -12.60
CA LEU A 126 -4.35 4.62 -11.96
C LEU A 126 -3.10 4.87 -12.79
N GLN A 127 -3.22 4.98 -14.12
CA GLN A 127 -2.08 5.13 -15.03
C GLN A 127 -1.18 6.32 -14.68
N ALA A 128 -1.76 7.42 -14.19
CA ALA A 128 -1.02 8.61 -13.78
C ALA A 128 -0.05 8.36 -12.59
N TYR A 129 -0.31 7.33 -11.80
CA TYR A 129 0.47 6.99 -10.61
C TYR A 129 1.39 5.78 -10.80
N MET A 130 1.30 5.11 -11.95
CA MET A 130 2.10 3.91 -12.22
C MET A 130 3.58 4.26 -12.34
N LYS A 131 4.44 3.47 -11.69
CA LYS A 131 5.88 3.54 -11.86
C LYS A 131 6.40 2.26 -12.51
N PRO A 132 7.44 2.34 -13.36
CA PRO A 132 8.09 1.14 -13.86
C PRO A 132 8.72 0.39 -12.70
N PHE A 133 8.53 -0.93 -12.65
CA PHE A 133 9.23 -1.77 -11.69
C PHE A 133 10.73 -1.78 -12.01
N GLN A 134 11.54 -1.35 -11.07
CA GLN A 134 13.00 -1.35 -11.23
C GLN A 134 13.64 -2.45 -10.38
N SER A 135 13.40 -2.44 -9.07
CA SER A 135 13.82 -3.47 -8.12
C SER A 135 13.07 -3.27 -6.81
N ARG A 136 12.97 -4.32 -5.98
CA ARG A 136 12.27 -4.31 -4.69
C ARG A 136 12.75 -3.16 -3.77
N TYR A 137 14.06 -2.89 -3.76
CA TYR A 137 14.68 -1.90 -2.87
C TYR A 137 15.15 -0.64 -3.59
N TYR A 138 14.71 -0.40 -4.83
CA TYR A 138 15.18 0.75 -5.61
C TYR A 138 14.90 2.10 -4.92
N PHE A 139 13.83 2.18 -4.14
CA PHE A 139 13.43 3.38 -3.40
C PHE A 139 14.52 3.87 -2.43
N LEU A 140 15.38 3.00 -1.89
CA LEU A 140 16.45 3.36 -0.95
C LEU A 140 17.39 4.43 -1.50
N ASN A 141 17.53 4.53 -2.83
CA ASN A 141 18.38 5.53 -3.48
C ASN A 141 17.77 6.94 -3.51
N ARG A 142 16.51 7.11 -3.08
CA ARG A 142 15.73 8.35 -3.26
C ARG A 142 14.98 8.81 -2.01
N VAL A 143 14.94 7.99 -0.97
CA VAL A 143 14.22 8.28 0.28
C VAL A 143 15.17 8.75 1.38
N ARG A 144 14.60 9.39 2.40
CA ARG A 144 15.35 9.68 3.62
C ARG A 144 15.60 8.38 4.39
N ILE A 145 16.84 8.15 4.81
CA ILE A 145 17.21 6.97 5.61
C ILE A 145 17.38 7.41 7.07
N TYR A 146 16.69 6.73 7.99
CA TYR A 146 16.96 6.81 9.43
C TYR A 146 17.80 5.60 9.86
N GLY A 147 18.81 5.84 10.68
CA GLY A 147 19.73 4.83 11.22
C GLY A 147 19.56 4.68 12.73
#